data_AF-A0A227JBN9-F1
#
_entry.id   AF-A0A227JBN9-F1
#
_cell.length_a   1.000
_cell.length_b   1.000
_cell.length_c   1.000
_cell.angle_alpha   90.00
_cell.angle_beta   90.00
_cell.angle_gamma   90.00
#
_symmetry.space_group_name_H-M   'P 1'
#
loop_
_entity.id
_entity.type
_entity.pdbx_description
1 polymer ?
#
loop_
_entity_poly.entity_id
_entity_poly.type
_entity_poly.pdbx_seq_one_letter_code
_entity_poly.pdbx_strand_id
1 'polypeptide(L)'
;MQGLTSAGYTMDFKTIQALTADDMAKVNETIQAQLNSDVSLINQLGFYIVSGGGKRLRPLLAILSARALGYQGTGHTMAAAFIEFIHTATLLHDDV
;
A
#
# COMPACT_ATOMS: atom_id res chain seq x y z
N MET A 1 -0.12 -9.99 39.73
CA MET A 1 0.31 -8.60 39.49
C MET A 1 1.84 -8.57 39.46
N GLN A 2 2.43 -8.90 38.31
CA GLN A 2 3.84 -8.60 38.03
C GLN A 2 3.82 -7.71 36.80
N GLY A 3 4.26 -6.48 36.96
CA GLY A 3 4.28 -5.48 35.92
C GLY A 3 5.31 -5.84 34.86
N LEU A 4 4.86 -5.96 33.61
CA LEU A 4 5.75 -5.77 32.46
C LEU A 4 5.94 -4.27 32.27
N THR A 5 7.05 -3.78 32.81
CA THR A 5 7.53 -2.43 32.55
C THR A 5 7.97 -2.31 31.09
N SER A 6 7.40 -1.30 30.45
CA SER A 6 7.53 -0.90 29.05
C SER A 6 8.89 -0.24 28.76
N ALA A 7 9.89 -1.05 28.44
CA ALA A 7 11.11 -0.58 27.79
C ALA A 7 10.98 -0.74 26.25
N GLY A 8 10.53 0.32 25.57
CA GLY A 8 10.97 0.66 24.21
C GLY A 8 10.72 -0.30 23.04
N TYR A 9 9.61 -1.08 23.01
CA TYR A 9 9.29 -1.89 21.82
C TYR A 9 8.53 -1.05 20.76
N THR A 10 9.21 -0.08 20.15
CA THR A 10 8.66 0.60 18.98
C THR A 10 9.22 -0.06 17.73
N MET A 11 8.37 -0.69 16.92
CA MET A 11 8.76 -1.12 15.58
C MET A 11 9.14 0.11 14.77
N ASP A 12 10.38 0.14 14.28
CA ASP A 12 10.80 1.19 13.37
C ASP A 12 10.15 1.02 11.99
N PHE A 13 10.21 2.07 11.18
CA PHE A 13 9.55 2.07 9.87
C PHE A 13 10.14 0.99 8.94
N LYS A 14 11.44 0.72 9.03
CA LYS A 14 12.10 -0.31 8.20
C LYS A 14 11.57 -1.71 8.52
N THR A 15 11.33 -1.99 9.80
CA THR A 15 10.74 -3.25 10.27
C THR A 15 9.33 -3.43 9.73
N ILE A 16 8.53 -2.36 9.73
CA ILE A 16 7.17 -2.36 9.16
C ILE A 16 7.21 -2.59 7.64
N GLN A 17 8.14 -1.95 6.93
CA GLN A 17 8.32 -2.17 5.49
C GLN A 17 8.74 -3.61 5.18
N ALA A 18 9.67 -4.17 5.95
CA ALA A 18 10.09 -5.57 5.79
C ALA A 18 8.93 -6.54 6.06
N LEU A 19 8.14 -6.30 7.11
CA LEU A 19 6.97 -7.12 7.48
C LEU A 19 5.92 -7.18 6.36
N THR A 20 5.81 -6.12 5.57
CA THR A 20 4.76 -5.96 4.55
C THR A 20 5.27 -6.11 3.12
N ALA A 21 6.56 -6.43 2.93
CA ALA A 21 7.22 -6.39 1.63
C ALA A 21 6.52 -7.26 0.57
N ASP A 22 6.18 -8.49 0.91
CA ASP A 22 5.51 -9.43 -0.01
C ASP A 22 4.11 -8.98 -0.41
N ASP A 23 3.35 -8.44 0.55
CA ASP A 23 2.03 -7.89 0.28
C ASP A 23 2.13 -6.63 -0.58
N MET A 24 3.10 -5.76 -0.32
CA MET A 24 3.32 -4.55 -1.10
C MET A 24 3.78 -4.85 -2.53
N ALA A 25 4.52 -5.94 -2.75
CA ALA A 25 4.84 -6.45 -4.08
C ALA A 25 3.55 -6.88 -4.82
N LYS A 26 2.66 -7.62 -4.17
CA LYS A 26 1.34 -7.99 -4.76
C LYS A 26 0.45 -6.79 -5.02
N VAL A 27 0.51 -5.76 -4.18
CA VAL A 27 -0.19 -4.49 -4.44
C VAL A 27 0.35 -3.83 -5.71
N ASN A 28 1.67 -3.84 -5.95
CA ASN A 28 2.25 -3.32 -7.20
C ASN A 28 1.76 -4.10 -8.42
N GLU A 29 1.78 -5.43 -8.35
CA GLU A 29 1.26 -6.29 -9.43
C GLU A 29 -0.22 -5.98 -9.70
N THR A 30 -1.02 -5.83 -8.65
CA THR A 30 -2.45 -5.52 -8.75
C THR A 30 -2.68 -4.15 -9.40
N ILE A 31 -1.90 -3.14 -9.04
CA ILE A 31 -1.95 -1.80 -9.65
C ILE A 31 -1.64 -1.87 -11.14
N GLN A 32 -0.57 -2.57 -11.52
CA GLN A 32 -0.18 -2.72 -12.92
C GLN A 32 -1.24 -3.47 -13.72
N ALA A 33 -1.78 -4.56 -13.17
CA ALA A 33 -2.83 -5.33 -13.82
C ALA A 33 -4.11 -4.51 -14.05
N GLN A 34 -4.49 -3.68 -13.09
CA GLN A 34 -5.74 -2.92 -13.15
C GLN A 34 -5.65 -1.67 -14.04
N LEU A 35 -4.44 -1.19 -14.34
CA LEU A 35 -4.19 -0.04 -15.22
C LEU A 35 -3.65 -0.42 -16.61
N ASN A 36 -3.57 -1.72 -16.90
CA ASN A 36 -3.25 -2.19 -18.24
C ASN A 36 -4.37 -1.80 -19.23
N SER A 37 -4.05 -0.91 -20.17
CA SER A 37 -5.03 -0.30 -21.08
C SER A 37 -4.44 -0.07 -22.47
N ASP A 38 -5.28 -0.08 -23.51
CA ASP A 38 -4.88 0.37 -24.86
C ASP A 38 -4.58 1.88 -24.90
N VAL A 39 -5.00 2.63 -23.87
CA VAL A 39 -4.73 4.06 -23.75
C VAL A 39 -3.40 4.27 -23.03
N SER A 40 -2.37 4.71 -23.77
CA SER A 40 -1.01 4.94 -23.26
C SER A 40 -0.96 5.77 -21.97
N LEU A 41 -1.77 6.82 -21.86
CA LEU A 41 -1.81 7.69 -20.68
C LEU A 41 -2.21 6.93 -19.40
N ILE A 42 -3.08 5.93 -19.50
CA ILE A 42 -3.51 5.13 -18.35
C ILE A 42 -2.35 4.23 -17.87
N ASN A 43 -1.55 3.66 -18.78
CA ASN A 43 -0.37 2.89 -18.41
C ASN A 43 0.70 3.76 -17.74
N GLN A 44 0.88 4.99 -18.24
CA GLN A 44 1.80 5.97 -17.62
C GLN A 44 1.40 6.30 -16.20
N LEU A 45 0.09 6.42 -15.92
CA LEU A 45 -0.42 6.58 -14.57
C LEU A 45 -0.06 5.39 -13.68
N GLY A 46 -0.22 4.16 -14.17
CA GLY A 46 0.18 2.97 -13.41
C GLY A 46 1.67 2.93 -13.09
N PHE A 47 2.51 3.30 -14.05
CA PHE A 47 3.94 3.46 -13.81
C PHE A 47 4.21 4.53 -12.75
N TYR A 48 3.59 5.71 -12.85
CA TYR A 48 3.76 6.80 -11.89
C TYR A 48 3.41 6.39 -10.45
N ILE A 49 2.31 5.66 -10.27
CA ILE A 49 1.87 5.17 -8.95
C ILE A 49 2.90 4.19 -8.34
N VAL A 50 3.42 3.25 -9.15
CA VAL A 50 4.36 2.24 -8.66
C VAL A 50 5.76 2.82 -8.45
N SER A 51 6.19 3.71 -9.34
CA SER A 51 7.53 4.33 -9.31
C SER A 51 7.62 5.53 -8.38
N GLY A 52 6.49 6.05 -7.89
CA GLY A 52 6.44 7.12 -6.91
C GLY A 52 7.19 6.75 -5.63
N GLY A 53 8.34 7.39 -5.40
CA GLY A 53 9.26 7.14 -4.28
C GLY A 53 8.75 7.51 -2.89
N GLY A 54 7.43 7.57 -2.69
CA GLY A 54 6.80 7.84 -1.40
C GLY A 54 6.82 6.62 -0.48
N LYS A 55 6.51 6.85 0.80
CA LYS A 55 6.39 5.78 1.81
C LYS A 55 5.18 4.85 1.60
N ARG A 56 4.30 5.18 0.65
CA ARG A 56 3.07 4.45 0.31
C ARG A 56 2.24 4.09 1.56
N LEU A 57 2.05 5.09 2.41
CA LEU A 57 1.47 4.91 3.74
C LEU A 57 0.03 4.39 3.69
N ARG A 58 -0.74 4.76 2.66
CA ARG A 58 -2.14 4.38 2.52
C ARG A 58 -2.32 2.87 2.21
N PRO A 59 -1.69 2.31 1.16
CA PRO A 59 -1.74 0.88 0.93
C PRO A 59 -1.07 0.10 2.07
N LEU A 60 0.03 0.62 2.64
CA LEU A 60 0.68 0.01 3.80
C LEU A 60 -0.28 -0.14 4.99
N LEU A 61 -1.05 0.91 5.30
CA LEU A 61 -2.04 0.88 6.37
C LEU A 61 -3.14 -0.16 6.09
N ALA A 62 -3.66 -0.23 4.86
CA ALA A 62 -4.68 -1.20 4.48
C ALA A 62 -4.19 -2.65 4.64
N ILE A 63 -2.95 -2.93 4.21
CA ILE A 63 -2.31 -4.24 4.39
C ILE A 63 -2.17 -4.58 5.88
N LEU A 64 -1.61 -3.67 6.67
CA LEU A 64 -1.42 -3.88 8.11
C LEU A 64 -2.76 -4.10 8.82
N SER A 65 -3.81 -3.36 8.47
CA SER A 65 -5.15 -3.55 9.04
C SER A 65 -5.71 -4.94 8.72
N ALA A 66 -5.60 -5.41 7.47
CA ALA A 66 -6.06 -6.75 7.10
C ALA A 66 -5.29 -7.84 7.86
N ARG A 67 -3.96 -7.72 7.96
CA ARG A 67 -3.10 -8.66 8.69
C ARG A 67 -3.39 -8.66 10.20
N ALA A 68 -3.57 -7.48 10.80
CA ALA A 68 -3.89 -7.34 12.22
C ALA A 68 -5.25 -7.98 12.58
N LEU A 69 -6.20 -7.98 11.64
CA LEU A 69 -7.50 -8.63 11.79
C LEU A 69 -7.49 -10.13 11.44
N GLY A 70 -6.32 -10.70 11.12
CA GLY A 70 -6.17 -12.12 10.81
C GLY A 70 -6.75 -12.52 9.44
N TYR A 71 -6.96 -11.58 8.53
CA TYR A 71 -7.48 -11.87 7.19
C TYR A 71 -6.50 -12.75 6.39
N GLN A 72 -7.02 -13.82 5.78
CA GLN A 72 -6.23 -14.81 5.03
C GLN A 72 -6.55 -14.84 3.52
N GLY A 73 -7.48 -14.01 3.05
CA GLY A 73 -7.80 -13.93 1.63
C GLY A 73 -6.80 -13.07 0.85
N THR A 74 -7.14 -12.75 -0.39
CA THR A 74 -6.31 -11.91 -1.29
C THR A 74 -6.86 -10.51 -1.52
N GLY A 75 -8.10 -10.24 -1.07
CA GLY A 75 -8.81 -8.99 -1.37
C GLY A 75 -8.17 -7.73 -0.75
N HIS A 76 -7.34 -7.87 0.27
CA HIS A 76 -6.62 -6.75 0.90
C HIS A 76 -5.65 -6.06 -0.06
N THR A 77 -5.07 -6.80 -1.01
CA THR A 77 -4.19 -6.23 -2.04
C THR A 77 -4.96 -5.37 -3.05
N MET A 78 -6.14 -5.84 -3.47
CA MET A 78 -7.07 -5.08 -4.32
C MET A 78 -7.59 -3.83 -3.60
N ALA A 79 -7.97 -3.95 -2.33
CA ALA A 79 -8.41 -2.80 -1.53
C ALA A 79 -7.28 -1.76 -1.37
N ALA A 80 -6.06 -2.20 -1.08
CA ALA A 80 -4.89 -1.33 -0.98
C ALA A 80 -4.57 -0.62 -2.31
N ALA A 81 -4.65 -1.33 -3.44
CA ALA A 81 -4.49 -0.75 -4.77
C ALA A 81 -5.55 0.32 -5.06
N PHE A 82 -6.82 0.03 -4.78
CA PHE A 82 -7.93 0.96 -4.98
C PHE A 82 -7.80 2.24 -4.14
N ILE A 83 -7.38 2.10 -2.87
CA ILE A 83 -7.10 3.26 -2.00
C ILE A 83 -6.02 4.15 -2.61
N GLU A 84 -4.95 3.56 -3.16
CA GLU A 84 -3.87 4.32 -3.78
C GLU A 84 -4.31 4.97 -5.12
N PHE A 85 -5.24 4.36 -5.84
CA PHE A 85 -5.86 4.98 -7.02
C PHE A 85 -6.64 6.24 -6.65
N ILE A 86 -7.48 6.17 -5.62
CA ILE A 86 -8.22 7.35 -5.15
C ILE A 86 -7.25 8.44 -4.73
N HIS A 87 -6.22 8.10 -3.95
CA HIS A 87 -5.21 9.08 -3.54
C HIS A 87 -4.52 9.74 -4.73
N THR A 88 -4.13 8.96 -5.73
CA THR A 88 -3.46 9.50 -6.91
C THR A 88 -4.40 10.36 -7.74
N ALA A 89 -5.66 9.93 -7.89
CA ALA A 89 -6.67 10.71 -8.58
C ALA A 89 -6.90 12.07 -7.91
N THR A 90 -6.95 12.14 -6.57
CA THR A 90 -7.08 13.44 -5.88
C THR A 90 -5.86 14.31 -6.12
N LEU A 91 -4.63 13.78 -6.05
CA LEU A 91 -3.42 14.56 -6.33
C LEU A 91 -3.44 15.15 -7.75
N LEU A 92 -3.76 14.34 -8.75
CA LEU A 92 -3.83 14.80 -10.14
C LEU A 92 -4.89 15.89 -10.34
N HIS A 93 -6.00 15.81 -9.61
CA HIS A 93 -7.08 16.77 -9.71
C HIS A 93 -6.85 18.04 -8.88
N ASP A 94 -6.02 17.96 -7.83
CA ASP A 94 -5.57 19.09 -7.01
C ASP A 94 -4.48 19.92 -7.72
N ASP A 95 -3.70 19.27 -8.61
CA ASP A 95 -2.59 19.89 -9.35
C ASP A 95 -3.03 20.64 -10.65
N VAL A 96 -4.33 20.64 -10.98
CA VAL A 96 -4.93 21.33 -12.16
C VAL A 96 -5.80 22.49 -11.71
#